data_AF-A0ABD0MTH3-F1
#
_entry.id   AF-A0ABD0MTH3-F1
#
_cell.length_a   1.000
_cell.length_b   1.000
_cell.length_c   1.000
_cell.angle_alpha   90.00
_cell.angle_beta   90.00
_cell.angle_gamma   90.00
#
_symmetry.space_group_name_H-M   'P 1'
#
loop_
_entity.id
_entity.type
_entity.pdbx_description
1 polymer ?
#
loop_
_entity_poly.entity_id
_entity_poly.type
_entity_poly.pdbx_seq_one_letter_code
_entity_poly.pdbx_strand_id
1 'polypeptide(L)'
;DCHYLGISNSFDHQRMLKSARVCEVNMRNHICFRDKVADSIYDMFHTRYTLYLQAYQHKIVNIIEEKISEALLAAKDKSTKLSQAVESITEIKKHISGTEEVDENTRTNMLKKFTKLTDHIFEEILYSTDDELKDARTKLHDVVKRHLPKCVGETRITQNRKTIYENKQLLQ
;
A
#
# COMPACT_ATOMS: atom_id res chain seq x y z
N ASP A 1 -5.69 5.48 -12.13
CA ASP A 1 -4.57 4.61 -12.54
C ASP A 1 -4.56 4.35 -14.03
N CYS A 2 -5.54 3.60 -14.59
CA CYS A 2 -5.63 3.32 -16.02
C CYS A 2 -5.35 4.53 -16.93
N HIS A 3 -5.99 5.67 -16.64
CA HIS A 3 -5.81 6.92 -17.40
C HIS A 3 -4.34 7.40 -17.44
N TYR A 4 -3.68 7.49 -16.28
CA TYR A 4 -2.31 8.00 -16.17
C TYR A 4 -1.25 6.98 -16.63
N LEU A 5 -1.57 5.68 -16.55
CA LEU A 5 -0.70 4.59 -17.00
C LEU A 5 -0.86 4.29 -18.50
N GLY A 6 -1.87 4.84 -19.18
CA GLY A 6 -2.19 4.50 -20.57
C GLY A 6 -2.70 3.07 -20.76
N ILE A 7 -3.25 2.46 -19.70
CA ILE A 7 -3.82 1.11 -19.73
C ILE A 7 -5.33 1.21 -19.95
N SER A 8 -5.89 0.43 -20.86
CA SER A 8 -7.32 0.40 -21.09
C SER A 8 -8.08 -0.14 -19.87
N ASN A 9 -9.12 0.57 -19.44
CA ASN A 9 -10.07 0.07 -18.44
C ASN A 9 -11.32 -0.47 -19.16
N SER A 10 -11.53 -1.79 -19.15
CA SER A 10 -12.74 -2.40 -19.71
C SER A 10 -13.94 -2.35 -18.77
N PHE A 11 -13.72 -2.05 -17.48
CA PHE A 11 -14.77 -2.05 -16.48
C PHE A 11 -15.59 -0.75 -16.46
N ASP A 12 -16.87 -0.86 -16.83
CA ASP A 12 -17.86 0.22 -16.77
C ASP A 12 -18.60 0.24 -15.43
N HIS A 13 -18.06 1.01 -14.48
CA HIS A 13 -18.65 1.20 -13.17
C HIS A 13 -20.02 1.89 -13.21
N GLN A 14 -20.29 2.76 -14.19
CA GLN A 14 -21.57 3.46 -14.28
C GLN A 14 -22.70 2.49 -14.66
N ARG A 15 -22.46 1.61 -15.63
CA ARG A 15 -23.40 0.54 -16.01
C ARG A 15 -23.63 -0.42 -14.85
N MET A 16 -22.59 -0.79 -14.12
CA MET A 16 -22.71 -1.65 -12.95
C MET A 16 -23.56 -0.99 -11.85
N LEU A 17 -23.29 0.27 -11.50
CA LEU A 17 -24.01 1.00 -10.46
C LEU A 17 -25.50 1.17 -10.80
N LYS A 18 -25.84 1.46 -12.06
CA LYS A 18 -27.23 1.52 -12.53
C LYS A 18 -27.99 0.19 -12.39
N SER A 19 -27.28 -0.93 -12.30
CA SER A 19 -27.86 -2.26 -12.14
C SER A 19 -27.93 -2.73 -10.68
N ALA A 20 -27.31 -1.99 -9.75
CA ALA A 20 -27.24 -2.34 -8.34
C ALA A 20 -28.61 -2.17 -7.67
N ARG A 21 -28.99 -3.13 -6.84
CA ARG A 21 -30.18 -3.10 -5.98
C ARG A 21 -29.84 -3.64 -4.61
N VAL A 22 -30.66 -3.32 -3.61
CA VAL A 22 -30.59 -3.97 -2.30
C VAL A 22 -31.57 -5.12 -2.29
N CYS A 23 -31.11 -6.32 -1.93
CA CYS A 23 -31.95 -7.50 -1.78
C CYS A 23 -31.65 -8.18 -0.44
N GLU A 24 -32.65 -8.80 0.15
CA GLU A 24 -32.47 -9.62 1.34
C GLU A 24 -31.92 -10.99 0.94
N VAL A 25 -30.75 -11.34 1.48
CA VAL A 25 -30.08 -12.63 1.29
C VAL A 25 -29.64 -13.12 2.66
N ASN A 26 -30.07 -14.30 3.08
CA ASN A 26 -29.74 -14.89 4.39
C ASN A 26 -30.03 -13.95 5.58
N MET A 27 -31.23 -13.36 5.63
CA MET A 27 -31.67 -12.42 6.68
C MET A 27 -30.83 -11.13 6.78
N ARG A 28 -30.07 -10.78 5.72
CA ARG A 28 -29.29 -9.54 5.66
C ARG A 28 -29.53 -8.84 4.32
N ASN A 29 -29.49 -7.52 4.35
CA ASN A 29 -29.57 -6.72 3.14
C ASN A 29 -28.20 -6.68 2.46
N HIS A 30 -28.13 -7.15 1.21
CA HIS A 30 -26.93 -7.16 0.38
C HIS A 30 -27.13 -6.31 -0.86
N ILE A 31 -26.03 -5.73 -1.36
CA ILE A 31 -25.99 -5.13 -2.70
C ILE A 31 -25.94 -6.28 -3.71
N CYS A 32 -26.95 -6.36 -4.56
CA CYS A 32 -27.07 -7.35 -5.61
C CYS A 32 -27.03 -6.67 -6.99
N PHE A 33 -26.39 -7.34 -7.93
CA PHE A 33 -26.30 -6.89 -9.31
C PHE A 33 -27.20 -7.75 -10.19
N ARG A 34 -27.63 -7.18 -11.31
CA ARG A 34 -28.43 -7.91 -12.30
C ARG A 34 -27.58 -8.99 -12.98
N ASP A 35 -28.15 -10.16 -13.20
CA ASP A 35 -27.54 -11.29 -13.91
C ASP A 35 -26.73 -10.91 -15.16
N LYS A 36 -27.28 -10.05 -16.03
CA LYS A 36 -26.66 -9.60 -17.29
C LYS A 36 -25.38 -8.77 -17.15
N VAL A 37 -25.00 -8.35 -15.93
CA VAL A 37 -23.75 -7.64 -15.67
C VAL A 37 -22.68 -8.54 -15.04
N ALA A 38 -22.92 -9.85 -14.95
CA ALA A 38 -21.94 -10.81 -14.44
C ALA A 38 -20.59 -10.71 -15.17
N ASP A 39 -20.59 -10.64 -16.50
CA ASP A 39 -19.37 -10.48 -17.30
C ASP A 39 -18.62 -9.19 -16.97
N SER A 40 -19.34 -8.11 -16.69
CA SER A 40 -18.73 -6.84 -16.27
C SER A 40 -17.99 -6.97 -14.93
N ILE A 41 -18.43 -7.86 -14.05
CA ILE A 41 -17.72 -8.15 -12.78
C ILE A 41 -16.46 -8.98 -13.08
N TYR A 42 -16.52 -9.94 -14.01
CA TYR A 42 -15.31 -10.65 -14.45
C TYR A 42 -14.28 -9.70 -15.06
N ASP A 43 -14.72 -8.77 -15.91
CA ASP A 43 -13.86 -7.73 -16.50
C ASP A 43 -13.22 -6.83 -15.44
N MET A 44 -13.93 -6.53 -14.34
CA MET A 44 -13.39 -5.79 -13.20
C MET A 44 -12.18 -6.51 -12.60
N PHE A 45 -12.33 -7.81 -12.31
CA PHE A 45 -11.23 -8.60 -11.73
C PHE A 45 -10.09 -8.81 -12.72
N HIS A 46 -10.40 -8.97 -14.01
CA HIS A 46 -9.39 -9.07 -15.05
C HIS A 46 -8.58 -7.76 -15.21
N THR A 47 -9.26 -6.61 -15.18
CA THR A 47 -8.61 -5.29 -15.21
C THR A 47 -7.72 -5.10 -13.98
N ARG A 48 -8.22 -5.45 -12.78
CA ARG A 48 -7.42 -5.40 -11.56
C ARG A 48 -6.16 -6.28 -11.65
N TYR A 49 -6.30 -7.49 -12.15
CA TYR A 49 -5.16 -8.40 -12.36
C TYR A 49 -4.13 -7.81 -13.33
N THR A 50 -4.59 -7.22 -14.42
CA THR A 50 -3.75 -6.56 -15.41
C THR A 50 -2.97 -5.40 -14.81
N LEU A 51 -3.64 -4.50 -14.09
CA LEU A 51 -3.00 -3.39 -13.38
C LEU A 51 -1.97 -3.87 -12.35
N TYR A 52 -2.31 -4.93 -11.61
CA TYR A 52 -1.41 -5.52 -10.63
C TYR A 52 -0.11 -6.00 -11.25
N LEU A 53 -0.17 -6.77 -12.35
CA LEU A 53 1.02 -7.28 -13.01
C LEU A 53 1.82 -6.21 -13.75
N GLN A 54 1.12 -5.32 -14.46
CA GLN A 54 1.78 -4.38 -15.37
C GLN A 54 2.33 -3.14 -14.67
N ALA A 55 1.68 -2.70 -13.59
CA ALA A 55 2.02 -1.46 -12.91
C ALA A 55 2.41 -1.70 -11.45
N TYR A 56 1.50 -2.21 -10.61
CA TYR A 56 1.69 -2.23 -9.17
C TYR A 56 2.78 -3.20 -8.69
N GLN A 57 3.03 -4.27 -9.44
CA GLN A 57 4.13 -5.23 -9.19
C GLN A 57 5.17 -5.17 -10.28
N HIS A 58 5.28 -4.05 -10.99
CA HIS A 58 6.32 -3.90 -11.97
C HIS A 58 7.68 -4.05 -11.28
N LYS A 59 8.49 -5.01 -11.74
CA LYS A 59 9.77 -5.39 -11.10
C LYS A 59 10.67 -4.21 -10.74
N ILE A 60 10.73 -3.18 -11.60
CA ILE A 60 11.57 -2.01 -11.34
C ILE A 60 10.93 -1.06 -10.33
N VAL A 61 9.60 -0.98 -10.27
CA VAL A 61 8.90 -0.22 -9.23
C VAL A 61 9.17 -0.83 -7.87
N ASN A 62 9.01 -2.16 -7.74
CA ASN A 62 9.30 -2.86 -6.49
C ASN A 62 10.75 -2.64 -6.01
N ILE A 63 11.73 -2.67 -6.92
CA ILE A 63 13.14 -2.38 -6.58
C ILE A 63 13.33 -0.94 -6.09
N ILE A 64 12.63 0.04 -6.70
CA ILE A 64 12.69 1.44 -6.25
C ILE A 64 12.05 1.58 -4.87
N GLU A 65 10.87 1.00 -4.66
CA GLU A 65 10.17 1.02 -3.37
C GLU A 65 11.00 0.38 -2.25
N GLU A 66 11.70 -0.71 -2.55
CA GLU A 66 12.63 -1.36 -1.63
C GLU A 66 13.79 -0.43 -1.27
N LYS A 67 14.45 0.20 -2.26
CA LYS A 67 15.53 1.16 -1.98
C LYS A 67 15.06 2.39 -1.20
N ILE A 68 13.87 2.90 -1.49
CA ILE A 68 13.27 4.01 -0.72
C ILE A 68 13.00 3.55 0.71
N SER A 69 12.46 2.35 0.91
CA SER A 69 12.23 1.78 2.23
C SER A 69 13.52 1.60 3.02
N GLU A 70 14.58 1.08 2.38
CA GLU A 70 15.92 0.99 2.98
C GLU A 70 16.48 2.36 3.37
N ALA A 71 16.28 3.38 2.54
CA ALA A 71 16.71 4.75 2.84
C ALA A 71 15.95 5.32 4.04
N LEU A 72 14.63 5.13 4.10
CA LEU A 72 13.81 5.56 5.24
C LEU A 72 14.20 4.83 6.52
N LEU A 73 14.48 3.52 6.45
CA LEU A 73 15.00 2.77 7.60
C LEU A 73 16.36 3.30 8.07
N ALA A 74 17.27 3.60 7.15
CA ALA A 74 18.57 4.17 7.47
C ALA A 74 18.51 5.59 8.07
N ALA A 75 17.42 6.33 7.79
CA ALA A 75 17.14 7.67 8.31
C ALA A 75 16.25 7.68 9.56
N LYS A 76 15.65 6.55 9.93
CA LYS A 76 14.57 6.43 10.93
C LYS A 76 14.88 7.14 12.25
N ASP A 77 16.06 6.85 12.83
CA ASP A 77 16.43 7.35 14.15
C ASP A 77 17.26 8.66 14.10
N LYS A 78 17.57 9.12 12.88
CA LYS A 78 18.49 10.25 12.62
C LYS A 78 17.74 11.48 12.13
N SER A 79 16.66 11.29 11.38
CA SER A 79 15.76 12.37 10.99
C SER A 79 14.77 12.63 12.12
N THR A 80 14.84 13.80 12.73
CA THR A 80 13.93 14.24 13.81
C THR A 80 12.47 14.13 13.39
N LYS A 81 12.12 14.48 12.15
CA LYS A 81 10.74 14.40 11.65
C LYS A 81 10.27 12.96 11.49
N LEU A 82 11.13 12.09 10.96
CA LEU A 82 10.79 10.69 10.75
C LEU A 82 10.66 9.94 12.07
N SER A 83 11.59 10.16 13.00
CA SER A 83 11.55 9.59 14.35
C SER A 83 10.25 9.98 15.07
N GLN A 84 9.92 11.27 15.11
CA GLN A 84 8.69 11.77 15.74
C GLN A 84 7.41 11.20 15.10
N ALA A 85 7.40 11.01 13.78
CA ALA A 85 6.26 10.43 13.08
C ALA A 85 6.12 8.93 13.38
N VAL A 86 7.23 8.20 13.43
CA VAL A 86 7.25 6.77 13.75
C VAL A 86 6.80 6.51 15.19
N GLU A 87 7.26 7.31 16.16
CA GLU A 87 6.78 7.26 17.54
C GLU A 87 5.27 7.45 17.59
N SER A 88 4.76 8.49 16.92
CA SER A 88 3.32 8.79 16.85
C SER A 88 2.51 7.63 16.25
N ILE A 89 2.99 7.01 15.17
CA ILE A 89 2.31 5.84 14.55
C ILE A 89 2.32 4.63 15.49
N THR A 90 3.41 4.42 16.22
CA THR A 90 3.57 3.28 17.13
C THR A 90 2.63 3.41 18.32
N GLU A 91 2.48 4.61 18.88
CA GLU A 91 1.49 4.92 19.92
C GLU A 91 0.07 4.70 19.41
N ILE A 92 -0.31 5.26 18.26
CA ILE A 92 -1.65 5.07 17.66
C ILE A 92 -1.99 3.59 17.51
N LYS A 93 -1.06 2.77 17.03
CA LYS A 93 -1.28 1.32 16.87
C LYS A 93 -1.55 0.62 18.20
N LYS A 94 -0.80 0.97 19.25
CA LYS A 94 -1.01 0.40 20.60
C LYS A 94 -2.42 0.72 21.11
N HIS A 95 -2.90 1.94 20.91
CA HIS A 95 -4.24 2.36 21.35
C HIS A 95 -5.39 1.77 20.54
N ILE A 96 -5.21 1.49 19.24
CA ILE A 96 -6.20 0.74 18.45
C ILE A 96 -6.32 -0.70 18.97
N SER A 97 -5.21 -1.28 19.45
CA SER A 97 -5.16 -2.65 19.97
C SER A 97 -5.44 -2.79 21.47
N GLY A 98 -5.47 -1.68 22.24
CA GLY A 98 -5.46 -1.70 23.70
C GLY A 98 -6.19 -0.51 24.32
N THR A 99 -7.06 -0.84 25.27
CA THR A 99 -8.00 -0.03 26.05
C THR A 99 -7.35 1.03 26.96
N GLU A 100 -6.63 2.00 26.41
CA GLU A 100 -6.19 3.19 27.17
C GLU A 100 -6.63 4.47 26.45
N GLU A 101 -7.43 5.29 27.15
CA GLU A 101 -7.88 6.59 26.67
C GLU A 101 -6.69 7.57 26.63
N VAL A 102 -6.34 8.01 25.43
CA VAL A 102 -5.32 9.04 25.22
C VAL A 102 -5.96 10.40 25.42
N ASP A 103 -5.27 11.27 26.18
CA ASP A 103 -5.63 12.68 26.27
C ASP A 103 -5.78 13.32 24.87
N GLU A 104 -6.86 14.08 24.69
CA GLU A 104 -7.27 14.65 23.41
C GLU A 104 -6.18 15.54 22.78
N ASN A 105 -5.41 16.25 23.62
CA ASN A 105 -4.30 17.08 23.18
C ASN A 105 -3.13 16.23 22.67
N THR A 106 -2.84 15.10 23.32
CA THR A 106 -1.80 14.15 22.87
C THR A 106 -2.16 13.53 21.51
N ARG A 107 -3.41 13.07 21.34
CA ARG A 107 -3.94 12.55 20.06
C ARG A 107 -3.85 13.58 18.95
N THR A 108 -4.23 14.82 19.23
CA THR A 108 -4.18 15.94 18.28
C THR A 108 -2.74 16.24 17.85
N ASN A 109 -1.78 16.17 18.78
CA ASN A 109 -0.37 16.40 18.49
C ASN A 109 0.25 15.27 17.65
N MET A 110 -0.11 14.01 17.90
CA MET A 110 0.29 12.88 17.06
C MET A 110 -0.21 13.04 15.62
N LEU A 111 -1.49 13.38 15.45
CA LEU A 111 -2.07 13.58 14.11
C LEU A 111 -1.39 14.73 13.37
N LYS A 112 -1.13 15.85 14.05
CA LYS A 112 -0.38 16.99 13.47
C LYS A 112 1.02 16.60 12.98
N LYS A 113 1.71 15.68 13.67
CA LYS A 113 3.02 15.16 13.24
C LYS A 113 2.86 14.26 12.02
N PHE A 114 1.90 13.34 12.03
CA PHE A 114 1.64 12.43 10.91
C PHE A 114 1.22 13.18 9.63
N THR A 115 0.37 14.20 9.72
CA THR A 115 -0.05 15.00 8.55
C THR A 115 1.12 15.68 7.84
N LYS A 116 2.23 15.94 8.54
CA LYS A 116 3.44 16.52 7.95
C LYS A 116 4.34 15.48 7.27
N LEU A 117 4.13 14.19 7.54
CA LEU A 117 4.86 13.11 6.89
C LEU A 117 4.27 12.88 5.49
N THR A 118 4.98 13.38 4.48
CA THR A 118 4.61 13.31 3.07
C THR A 118 5.84 12.95 2.25
N ASP A 119 5.68 12.78 0.94
CA ASP A 119 6.76 12.52 -0.02
C ASP A 119 7.90 13.56 0.05
N HIS A 120 7.65 14.75 0.62
CA HIS A 120 8.69 15.74 0.93
C HIS A 120 9.87 15.16 1.73
N ILE A 121 9.66 14.12 2.54
CA ILE A 121 10.73 13.44 3.28
C ILE A 121 11.82 12.90 2.36
N PHE A 122 11.47 12.52 1.13
CA PHE A 122 12.42 12.08 0.11
C PHE A 122 13.42 13.19 -0.21
N GLU A 123 12.92 14.39 -0.55
CA GLU A 123 13.75 15.55 -0.89
C GLU A 123 14.54 16.05 0.32
N GLU A 124 13.95 16.01 1.52
CA GLU A 124 14.61 16.39 2.76
C GLU A 124 15.83 15.53 3.06
N ILE A 125 15.73 14.20 2.86
CA ILE A 125 16.87 13.29 3.00
C ILE A 125 17.86 13.50 1.85
N LEU A 126 17.38 13.63 0.61
CA LEU A 126 18.22 13.74 -0.58
C LEU A 126 19.12 14.99 -0.55
N TYR A 127 18.60 16.13 -0.11
CA TYR A 127 19.33 17.40 -0.03
C TYR A 127 19.87 17.74 1.36
N SER A 128 19.74 16.83 2.34
CA SER A 128 20.37 16.99 3.65
C SER A 128 21.90 17.16 3.50
N THR A 129 22.49 18.00 4.35
CA THR A 129 23.95 18.10 4.52
C THR A 129 24.48 17.27 5.68
N ASP A 130 23.57 16.72 6.50
CA ASP A 130 23.90 15.92 7.66
C ASP A 130 24.68 14.64 7.27
N ASP A 131 25.76 14.37 7.99
CA ASP A 131 26.58 13.18 7.80
C ASP A 131 25.90 11.92 8.35
N GLU A 132 25.01 12.06 9.35
CA GLU A 132 24.24 10.93 9.87
C GLU A 132 23.32 10.34 8.79
N LEU A 133 22.76 11.20 7.95
CA LEU A 133 21.87 10.84 6.84
C LEU A 133 22.61 10.41 5.56
N LYS A 134 23.94 10.39 5.56
CA LYS A 134 24.75 10.07 4.36
C LYS A 134 24.38 8.73 3.72
N ASP A 135 24.13 7.70 4.53
CA ASP A 135 23.75 6.38 4.04
C ASP A 135 22.37 6.39 3.35
N ALA A 136 21.37 7.00 3.99
CA ALA A 136 20.04 7.18 3.41
C ALA A 136 20.09 8.03 2.12
N ARG A 137 20.84 9.13 2.15
CA ARG A 137 21.07 10.03 1.00
C ARG A 137 21.71 9.29 -0.18
N THR A 138 22.66 8.39 0.09
CA THR A 138 23.30 7.57 -0.95
C THR A 138 22.30 6.63 -1.62
N LYS A 139 21.45 5.96 -0.83
CA LYS A 139 20.40 5.07 -1.35
C LYS A 139 19.38 5.82 -2.23
N LEU A 140 18.97 7.03 -1.83
CA LEU A 140 18.08 7.86 -2.66
C LEU A 140 18.78 8.39 -3.91
N HIS A 141 20.06 8.77 -3.82
CA HIS A 141 20.85 9.16 -5.00
C HIS A 141 20.95 8.04 -6.03
N ASP A 142 21.06 6.79 -5.60
CA ASP A 142 21.03 5.65 -6.52
C ASP A 142 19.70 5.55 -7.27
N VAL A 143 18.57 5.82 -6.60
CA VAL A 143 17.25 5.86 -7.25
C VAL A 143 17.23 6.96 -8.32
N VAL A 144 17.63 8.19 -7.97
CA VAL A 144 17.66 9.35 -8.87
C VAL A 144 18.60 9.13 -10.05
N LYS A 145 19.80 8.60 -9.81
CA LYS A 145 20.79 8.30 -10.85
C LYS A 145 20.56 6.99 -11.58
N ARG A 146 19.49 6.27 -11.25
CA ARG A 146 19.12 4.96 -11.83
C ARG A 146 20.15 3.84 -11.61
N HIS A 147 20.95 3.92 -10.55
CA HIS A 147 21.82 2.84 -10.08
C HIS A 147 21.01 1.82 -9.25
N LEU A 148 20.17 1.06 -9.96
CA LEU A 148 19.28 0.06 -9.36
C LEU A 148 19.86 -1.36 -9.44
N PRO A 149 19.62 -2.21 -8.43
CA PRO A 149 19.83 -3.66 -8.54
C PRO A 149 19.19 -4.24 -9.79
N LYS A 150 19.79 -5.32 -10.31
CA LYS A 150 19.23 -6.04 -11.45
C LYS A 150 18.28 -7.12 -10.95
N CYS A 151 17.07 -7.14 -11.50
CA CYS A 151 16.13 -8.24 -11.31
C CYS A 151 16.71 -9.50 -11.97
N VAL A 152 17.03 -10.51 -11.16
CA VAL A 152 17.65 -11.77 -11.61
C VAL A 152 16.59 -12.70 -12.24
N GLY A 153 15.39 -12.73 -11.68
CA GLY A 153 14.30 -13.55 -12.18
C GLY A 153 13.08 -13.50 -11.27
N GLU A 154 12.02 -14.19 -11.68
CA GLU A 154 10.79 -14.38 -10.91
C GLU A 154 10.45 -15.86 -10.92
N THR A 155 9.94 -16.40 -9.80
CA THR A 155 9.43 -17.76 -9.72
C THR A 155 8.12 -17.78 -8.94
N ARG A 156 7.26 -18.75 -9.24
CA ARG A 156 5.99 -18.96 -8.52
C ARG A 156 6.12 -20.17 -7.63
N ILE A 157 5.87 -19.97 -6.33
CA ILE A 157 5.82 -21.08 -5.38
C ILE A 157 4.52 -21.85 -5.63
N THR A 158 4.64 -23.07 -6.19
CA THR A 158 3.52 -24.01 -6.21
C THR A 158 3.34 -24.60 -4.83
N GLN A 159 2.46 -24.01 -4.00
CA GLN A 159 2.02 -24.66 -2.78
C GLN A 159 1.22 -25.92 -3.13
N ASN A 160 1.56 -27.05 -2.50
CA ASN A 160 0.74 -28.26 -2.52
C ASN A 160 -0.63 -27.92 -1.92
N ARG A 161 -1.73 -28.08 -2.66
CA ARG A 161 -3.10 -27.67 -2.28
C ARG A 161 -3.62 -28.22 -0.93
N LYS A 162 -2.93 -29.18 -0.29
CA LYS A 162 -3.33 -29.80 0.98
C LYS A 162 -3.29 -28.84 2.18
N THR A 163 -2.30 -27.94 2.27
CA THR A 163 -2.13 -27.05 3.44
C THR A 163 -3.08 -25.85 3.49
N ILE A 164 -3.82 -25.57 2.41
CA ILE A 164 -4.75 -24.43 2.36
C ILE A 164 -6.09 -24.75 3.04
N TYR A 165 -6.53 -26.01 3.04
CA TYR A 165 -7.79 -26.42 3.67
C TYR A 165 -7.69 -26.51 5.20
N GLU A 166 -6.53 -26.89 5.74
CA GLU A 166 -6.32 -26.98 7.19
C GLU A 166 -6.33 -25.60 7.88
N ASN A 167 -5.79 -24.56 7.23
CA ASN A 167 -5.79 -23.20 7.78
C ASN A 167 -7.16 -22.48 7.69
N LYS A 168 -8.08 -22.94 6.83
CA LYS A 168 -9.44 -22.37 6.74
C LYS A 168 -10.41 -22.97 7.77
N GLN A 169 -10.14 -24.18 8.26
CA GLN A 169 -10.96 -24.82 9.31
C GLN A 169 -10.64 -24.31 10.72
N LEU A 170 -9.52 -23.60 10.92
CA LEU A 170 -9.16 -22.97 12.19
C LEU A 170 -9.75 -21.57 12.39
N LEU A 171 -10.53 -21.06 11.43
CA LEU A 171 -11.16 -19.73 11.44
C LEU A 171 -12.70 -19.78 11.25
N GLN A 172 -13.32 -20.94 11.48
CA GLN A 172 -14.77 -21.08 11.70
C GLN A 172 -15.01 -21.49 13.15
#